data_AF-G8JXG2-F1
#
_entry.id   AF-G8JXG2-F1
#
_cell.length_a   1.000
_cell.length_b   1.000
_cell.length_c   1.000
_cell.angle_alpha   90.00
_cell.angle_beta   90.00
_cell.angle_gamma   90.00
#
_symmetry.space_group_name_H-M   'P 1'
#
loop_
_entity.id
_entity.type
_entity.pdbx_description
1 polymer ?
#
loop_
_entity_poly.entity_id
_entity_poly.type
_entity_poly.pdbx_seq_one_letter_code
_entity_poly.pdbx_strand_id
1 'polypeptide(L)'
;MSDELATLKKQVEELQSLVKRQSLLISKTGQSVLEMQVSKQKKDIADFDDNYLPAGSNNNNAGTLDTTGFATNEDLVQLVGELQGQLDSMEERSVRRVTNSTKTESKDFLTPLPNADGEIPDPKNGLFPLTLGHFEKLEDIKLYKLAKFYELLAPSIKEQEKFEEFLEGKVGDFHISETPDDDIEKELKSLSKEELDDIFNDVARYLGIRVRRGTDIC
;
A
#
# COMPACT_ATOMS: atom_id res chain seq x y z
N MET A 1 -26.80 3.22 -32.77
CA MET A 1 -27.04 1.79 -33.04
C MET A 1 -25.90 1.08 -33.76
N SER A 2 -25.44 1.47 -34.96
CA SER A 2 -24.29 0.76 -35.60
C SER A 2 -22.92 1.07 -34.97
N ASP A 3 -22.68 2.29 -34.50
CA ASP A 3 -21.42 2.67 -33.83
C ASP A 3 -21.30 2.12 -32.40
N GLU A 4 -22.42 1.97 -31.69
CA GLU A 4 -22.47 1.33 -30.38
C GLU A 4 -22.18 -0.18 -30.48
N LEU A 5 -22.63 -0.84 -31.55
CA LEU A 5 -22.29 -2.23 -31.82
C LEU A 5 -20.81 -2.42 -32.19
N ALA A 6 -20.20 -1.45 -32.86
CA ALA A 6 -18.78 -1.48 -33.20
C ALA A 6 -17.89 -1.28 -31.97
N THR A 7 -18.27 -0.35 -31.08
CA THR A 7 -17.57 -0.12 -29.81
C THR A 7 -17.73 -1.29 -28.84
N LEU A 8 -18.92 -1.89 -28.74
CA LEU A 8 -19.13 -3.12 -27.94
C LEU A 8 -18.27 -4.28 -28.45
N LYS A 9 -18.18 -4.48 -29.78
CA LYS A 9 -17.32 -5.53 -30.34
C LYS A 9 -15.85 -5.31 -30.01
N LYS A 10 -15.39 -4.06 -30.04
CA LYS A 10 -14.02 -3.69 -29.68
C LYS A 10 -13.73 -3.94 -28.21
N GLN A 11 -14.66 -3.60 -27.32
CA GLN A 11 -14.56 -3.89 -25.88
C GLN A 11 -14.57 -5.39 -25.59
N VAL A 12 -15.38 -6.18 -26.31
CA VAL A 12 -15.39 -7.65 -26.18
C VAL A 12 -14.07 -8.26 -26.66
N GLU A 13 -13.49 -7.75 -27.74
CA GLU A 13 -12.20 -8.21 -28.25
C GLU A 13 -11.04 -7.85 -27.31
N GLU A 14 -11.09 -6.66 -26.70
CA GLU A 14 -10.14 -6.21 -25.69
C GLU A 14 -10.24 -7.05 -24.41
N LEU A 15 -11.45 -7.30 -23.91
CA LEU A 15 -11.69 -8.20 -22.76
C LEU A 15 -11.25 -9.63 -23.05
N GLN A 16 -11.50 -10.17 -24.24
CA GLN A 16 -11.01 -11.49 -24.65
C GLN A 16 -9.48 -11.54 -24.70
N SER A 17 -8.83 -10.46 -25.14
CA SER A 17 -7.38 -10.36 -25.14
C SER A 17 -6.81 -10.33 -23.71
N LEU A 18 -7.49 -9.63 -22.79
CA LEU A 18 -7.11 -9.50 -21.39
C LEU A 18 -7.27 -10.84 -20.65
N VAL A 19 -8.37 -11.56 -20.89
CA VAL A 19 -8.59 -12.92 -20.36
C VAL A 19 -7.55 -13.90 -20.89
N LYS A 20 -7.16 -13.82 -22.18
CA LYS A 20 -6.08 -14.64 -22.73
C LYS A 20 -4.73 -14.34 -22.08
N ARG A 21 -4.40 -13.06 -21.85
CA ARG A 21 -3.18 -12.67 -21.13
C ARG A 21 -3.17 -13.17 -19.69
N GLN A 22 -4.28 -13.00 -18.96
CA GLN A 22 -4.43 -13.51 -17.60
C GLN A 22 -4.33 -15.04 -17.52
N SER A 23 -4.95 -15.77 -18.45
CA SER A 23 -4.84 -17.23 -18.52
C SER A 23 -3.38 -17.69 -18.74
N LEU A 24 -2.62 -16.95 -19.55
CA LEU A 24 -1.22 -17.27 -19.83
C LEU A 24 -0.32 -16.94 -18.64
N LEU A 25 -0.61 -15.84 -17.94
CA LEU A 25 0.04 -15.46 -16.68
C LEU A 25 -0.24 -16.50 -15.59
N ILE A 26 -1.49 -16.91 -15.39
CA ILE A 26 -1.86 -17.96 -14.41
C ILE A 26 -1.15 -19.28 -14.73
N SER A 27 -1.06 -19.66 -16.00
CA SER A 27 -0.33 -20.87 -16.41
C SER A 27 1.17 -20.78 -16.08
N LYS A 28 1.79 -19.63 -16.36
CA LYS A 28 3.22 -19.38 -16.08
C LYS A 28 3.50 -19.32 -14.57
N THR A 29 2.62 -18.68 -13.80
CA THR A 29 2.68 -18.64 -12.34
C THR A 29 2.45 -20.03 -11.75
N GLY A 30 1.49 -20.80 -12.27
CA GLY A 30 1.26 -22.19 -11.86
C GLY A 30 2.47 -23.08 -12.14
N GLN A 31 3.12 -22.93 -13.30
CA GLN A 31 4.35 -23.62 -13.63
C GLN A 31 5.50 -23.24 -12.68
N SER A 32 5.65 -21.95 -12.36
CA SER A 32 6.67 -21.47 -11.42
C SER A 32 6.41 -21.94 -9.98
N VAL A 33 5.14 -22.01 -9.54
CA VAL A 33 4.77 -22.56 -8.23
C VAL A 33 5.03 -24.07 -8.17
N LEU A 34 4.68 -24.82 -9.23
CA LEU A 34 4.99 -26.24 -9.30
C LEU A 34 6.50 -26.50 -9.35
N GLU A 35 7.25 -25.70 -10.09
CA GLU A 35 8.70 -25.78 -10.15
C GLU A 35 9.33 -25.44 -8.79
N MET A 36 8.82 -24.43 -8.09
CA MET A 36 9.24 -24.09 -6.74
C MET A 36 8.90 -25.20 -5.74
N GLN A 37 7.72 -25.83 -5.84
CA GLN A 37 7.33 -26.95 -4.98
C GLN A 37 8.18 -28.20 -5.25
N VAL A 38 8.47 -28.50 -6.53
CA VAL A 38 9.37 -29.60 -6.92
C VAL A 38 10.80 -29.31 -6.50
N SER A 39 11.25 -28.06 -6.61
CA SER A 39 12.58 -27.62 -6.15
C SER A 39 12.69 -27.73 -4.63
N LYS A 40 11.62 -27.37 -3.91
CA LYS A 40 11.53 -27.51 -2.46
C LYS A 40 11.53 -28.98 -2.06
N GLN A 41 10.72 -29.83 -2.69
CA GLN A 41 10.74 -31.27 -2.44
C GLN A 41 12.09 -31.92 -2.79
N LYS A 42 12.76 -31.48 -3.87
CA LYS A 42 14.10 -31.97 -4.21
C LYS A 42 15.14 -31.56 -3.17
N LYS A 43 15.05 -30.35 -2.63
CA LYS A 43 15.90 -29.89 -1.51
C LYS A 43 15.59 -30.67 -0.25
N ASP A 44 14.32 -30.82 0.11
CA ASP A 44 13.87 -31.60 1.26
C ASP A 44 14.32 -33.08 1.17
N ILE A 45 14.32 -33.67 -0.05
CA ILE A 45 14.83 -35.04 -0.28
C ILE A 45 16.35 -35.09 -0.25
N ALA A 46 17.04 -34.12 -0.82
CA ALA A 46 18.51 -34.05 -0.77
C ALA A 46 19.02 -33.87 0.67
N ASP A 47 18.35 -33.05 1.47
CA ASP A 47 18.64 -32.83 2.89
C ASP A 47 18.28 -34.06 3.75
N PHE A 48 17.32 -34.89 3.29
CA PHE A 48 17.01 -36.18 3.91
C PHE A 48 18.09 -37.23 3.60
N ASP A 49 18.66 -37.23 2.40
CA ASP A 49 19.70 -38.18 1.97
C ASP A 49 21.04 -37.95 2.71
N ASP A 50 21.43 -36.68 2.88
CA ASP A 50 22.66 -36.28 3.60
C ASP A 50 22.59 -36.55 5.11
N ASN A 51 21.39 -36.64 5.71
CA ASN A 51 21.21 -36.87 7.15
C ASN A 51 20.77 -38.29 7.54
N TYR A 52 20.29 -39.12 6.61
CA TYR A 52 19.71 -40.44 6.93
C TYR A 52 20.32 -41.65 6.21
N LEU A 53 21.34 -41.51 5.36
CA LEU A 53 22.16 -42.66 4.91
C LEU A 53 23.47 -42.73 5.71
N PRO A 54 23.58 -43.63 6.72
CA PRO A 54 24.79 -43.75 7.51
C PRO A 54 25.87 -44.49 6.70
N ALA A 55 26.82 -43.74 6.16
CA ALA A 55 28.16 -44.27 5.88
C ALA A 55 28.93 -44.42 7.21
N GLY A 56 28.53 -45.41 8.00
CA GLY A 56 29.35 -45.99 9.07
C GLY A 56 29.35 -45.28 10.43
N SER A 57 29.24 -46.12 11.46
CA SER A 57 29.70 -45.92 12.84
C SER A 57 28.78 -45.21 13.85
N ASN A 58 28.21 -46.04 14.75
CA ASN A 58 28.19 -45.87 16.20
C ASN A 58 28.60 -44.50 16.76
N ASN A 59 27.64 -43.77 17.34
CA ASN A 59 27.58 -43.48 18.77
C ASN A 59 26.46 -42.49 19.09
N ASN A 60 25.67 -42.83 20.10
CA ASN A 60 25.08 -41.95 21.11
C ASN A 60 25.26 -40.44 20.87
N ASN A 61 24.23 -39.75 20.39
CA ASN A 61 23.81 -38.47 20.97
C ASN A 61 22.44 -38.05 20.40
N ALA A 62 21.65 -37.46 21.30
CA ALA A 62 20.27 -37.04 21.13
C ALA A 62 20.02 -36.32 19.80
N GLY A 63 18.94 -36.70 19.13
CA GLY A 63 18.42 -35.98 17.98
C GLY A 63 18.10 -34.54 18.36
N THR A 64 18.92 -33.62 17.88
CA THR A 64 18.54 -32.23 17.70
C THR A 64 17.51 -32.21 16.58
N LEU A 65 16.23 -32.22 16.97
CA LEU A 65 15.11 -31.91 16.10
C LEU A 65 15.43 -30.55 15.46
N ASP A 66 15.63 -30.50 14.14
CA ASP A 66 15.89 -29.26 13.43
C ASP A 66 14.59 -28.44 13.41
N THR A 67 14.51 -27.44 14.28
CA THR A 67 13.33 -26.58 14.45
C THR A 67 13.35 -25.35 13.55
N THR A 68 14.27 -25.24 12.59
CA THR A 68 14.35 -24.09 11.67
C THR A 68 13.12 -23.94 10.75
N GLY A 69 12.30 -24.99 10.65
CA GLY A 69 11.00 -24.96 9.95
C GLY A 69 9.79 -24.63 10.84
N PHE A 70 9.97 -24.42 12.15
CA PHE A 70 8.90 -24.09 13.09
C PHE A 70 9.10 -22.67 13.62
N ALA A 71 8.01 -21.89 13.69
CA ALA A 71 8.04 -20.59 14.35
C ALA A 71 8.60 -20.76 15.77
N THR A 72 9.76 -20.15 16.02
CA THR A 72 10.38 -20.22 17.34
C THR A 72 9.56 -19.38 18.32
N ASN A 73 9.67 -19.66 19.62
CA ASN A 73 9.02 -18.81 20.62
C ASN A 73 9.50 -17.35 20.52
N GLU A 74 10.72 -17.11 20.01
CA GLU A 74 11.25 -15.77 19.76
C GLU A 74 10.51 -15.08 18.61
N ASP A 75 10.24 -15.78 17.51
CA ASP A 75 9.47 -15.24 16.38
C ASP A 75 8.05 -14.86 16.80
N LEU A 76 7.44 -15.64 17.71
CA LEU A 76 6.12 -15.33 18.27
C LEU A 76 6.15 -14.08 19.15
N VAL A 77 7.20 -13.91 19.98
CA VAL A 77 7.36 -12.71 20.82
C VAL A 77 7.61 -11.48 19.95
N GLN A 78 8.43 -11.62 18.89
CA GLN A 78 8.68 -10.55 17.94
C GLN A 78 7.39 -10.14 17.21
N LEU A 79 6.63 -11.10 16.69
CA LEU A 79 5.37 -10.83 16.00
C LEU A 79 4.34 -10.17 16.93
N VAL A 80 4.26 -10.59 18.19
CA VAL A 80 3.40 -9.93 19.18
C VAL A 80 3.87 -8.50 19.45
N GLY A 81 5.18 -8.26 19.51
CA GLY A 81 5.75 -6.91 19.64
C GLY A 81 5.40 -6.02 18.44
N GLU A 82 5.50 -6.54 17.22
CA GLU A 82 5.13 -5.82 15.99
C GLU A 82 3.62 -5.52 15.94
N LEU A 83 2.77 -6.49 16.31
CA LEU A 83 1.32 -6.28 16.40
C LEU A 83 0.95 -5.25 17.46
N GLN A 84 1.64 -5.24 18.60
CA GLN A 84 1.45 -4.21 19.63
C GLN A 84 1.87 -2.84 19.11
N GLY A 85 3.00 -2.72 18.43
CA GLY A 85 3.42 -1.45 17.80
C GLY A 85 2.42 -0.96 16.75
N GLN A 86 1.88 -1.87 15.93
CA GLN A 86 0.82 -1.52 14.97
C GLN A 86 -0.47 -1.09 15.67
N LEU A 87 -0.86 -1.75 16.77
CA LEU A 87 -2.00 -1.39 17.60
C LEU A 87 -1.83 0.01 18.20
N ASP A 88 -0.67 0.31 18.77
CA ASP A 88 -0.36 1.62 19.35
C ASP A 88 -0.41 2.72 18.27
N SER A 89 0.12 2.45 17.06
CA SER A 89 0.01 3.38 15.92
C SER A 89 -1.45 3.64 15.52
N MET A 90 -2.31 2.63 15.64
CA MET A 90 -3.72 2.71 15.29
C MET A 90 -4.50 3.49 16.36
N GLU A 91 -4.19 3.26 17.64
CA GLU A 91 -4.74 4.03 18.74
C GLU A 91 -4.36 5.50 18.64
N GLU A 92 -3.09 5.80 18.37
CA GLU A 92 -2.62 7.17 18.19
C GLU A 92 -3.36 7.88 17.03
N ARG A 93 -3.53 7.20 15.89
CA ARG A 93 -4.37 7.71 14.78
C ARG A 93 -5.80 7.96 15.22
N SER A 94 -6.39 7.04 15.98
CA SER A 94 -7.75 7.17 16.49
C SER A 94 -7.91 8.38 17.42
N VAL A 95 -7.00 8.55 18.39
CA VAL A 95 -7.00 9.69 19.33
C VAL A 95 -6.86 11.02 18.58
N ARG A 96 -5.93 11.11 17.63
CA ARG A 96 -5.73 12.31 16.81
C ARG A 96 -6.95 12.59 15.92
N ARG A 97 -7.55 11.56 15.33
CA ARG A 97 -8.80 11.67 14.53
C ARG A 97 -9.97 12.18 15.37
N VAL A 98 -10.16 11.64 16.57
CA VAL A 98 -11.20 12.09 17.50
C VAL A 98 -10.95 13.54 17.89
N THR A 99 -9.70 13.91 18.20
CA THR A 99 -9.34 15.29 18.53
C THR A 99 -9.69 16.25 17.40
N ASN A 100 -9.36 15.90 16.16
CA ASN A 100 -9.70 16.70 14.97
C ASN A 100 -11.22 16.78 14.76
N SER A 101 -11.98 15.73 15.09
CA SER A 101 -13.44 15.71 14.97
C SER A 101 -14.17 16.65 15.92
N THR A 102 -13.50 17.09 16.98
CA THR A 102 -14.04 18.09 17.92
C THR A 102 -13.80 19.54 17.46
N LYS A 103 -12.96 19.73 16.44
CA LYS A 103 -12.64 21.06 15.91
C LYS A 103 -13.75 21.53 14.97
N THR A 104 -14.22 22.75 15.20
CA THR A 104 -15.36 23.34 14.49
C THR A 104 -15.08 24.75 14.01
N GLU A 105 -14.15 25.46 14.64
CA GLU A 105 -13.82 26.83 14.27
C GLU A 105 -12.68 26.85 13.24
N SER A 106 -12.72 27.78 12.28
CA SER A 106 -11.67 27.89 11.25
C SER A 106 -10.26 28.18 11.82
N LYS A 107 -10.18 28.67 13.07
CA LYS A 107 -8.94 28.94 13.80
C LYS A 107 -8.44 27.74 14.61
N ASP A 108 -9.22 26.66 14.70
CA ASP A 108 -8.82 25.47 15.43
C ASP A 108 -7.62 24.82 14.76
N PHE A 109 -6.64 24.45 15.59
CA PHE A 109 -5.46 23.73 15.13
C PHE A 109 -5.80 22.27 14.83
N LEU A 110 -5.34 21.83 13.67
CA LEU A 110 -5.44 20.43 13.26
C LEU A 110 -4.21 19.67 13.74
N THR A 111 -4.44 18.46 14.23
CA THR A 111 -3.35 17.55 14.61
C THR A 111 -3.03 16.67 13.41
N PRO A 112 -1.79 16.64 12.91
CA PRO A 112 -1.40 15.74 11.82
C PRO A 112 -1.50 14.30 12.28
N LEU A 113 -1.93 13.39 11.40
CA LEU A 113 -1.95 11.96 11.68
C LEU A 113 -0.69 11.31 11.10
N PRO A 114 -0.16 10.24 11.71
CA PRO A 114 0.85 9.43 11.05
C PRO A 114 0.24 8.67 9.85
N ASN A 115 1.03 8.47 8.79
CA ASN A 115 0.66 7.64 7.63
C ASN A 115 0.82 6.13 7.96
N ALA A 116 0.68 5.25 6.96
CA ALA A 116 0.82 3.80 7.13
C ALA A 116 2.23 3.40 7.64
N ASP A 117 3.26 4.14 7.23
CA ASP A 117 4.66 3.95 7.63
C ASP A 117 5.01 4.60 8.98
N GLY A 118 4.06 5.28 9.63
CA GLY A 118 4.28 5.98 10.90
C GLY A 118 4.90 7.37 10.76
N GLU A 119 5.12 7.86 9.54
CA GLU A 119 5.62 9.22 9.29
C GLU A 119 4.53 10.26 9.55
N ILE A 120 4.91 11.35 10.20
CA ILE A 120 4.02 12.48 10.48
C ILE A 120 4.43 13.62 9.55
N PRO A 121 3.49 14.20 8.78
CA PRO A 121 3.82 15.30 7.89
C PRO A 121 4.23 16.52 8.73
N ASP A 122 5.45 17.02 8.50
CA ASP A 122 5.95 18.17 9.25
C ASP A 122 5.14 19.44 8.88
N PRO A 123 4.48 20.12 9.84
CA PRO A 123 3.80 21.37 9.58
C PRO A 123 4.73 22.48 9.04
N LYS A 124 6.06 22.38 9.25
CA LYS A 124 7.04 23.35 8.75
C LYS A 124 7.32 23.23 7.25
N ASN A 125 7.15 22.04 6.67
CA ASN A 125 7.36 21.82 5.24
C ASN A 125 6.16 22.30 4.40
N GLY A 126 5.11 22.85 5.04
CA GLY A 126 3.96 23.46 4.38
C GLY A 126 3.02 22.47 3.69
N LEU A 127 3.25 21.17 3.88
CA LEU A 127 2.42 20.08 3.34
C LEU A 127 1.12 19.91 4.15
N PHE A 128 1.20 20.02 5.47
CA PHE A 128 0.03 19.86 6.35
C PHE A 128 -0.61 21.21 6.71
N PRO A 129 -1.94 21.36 6.62
CA PRO A 129 -2.65 22.57 7.04
C PRO A 129 -2.67 22.71 8.57
N LEU A 130 -2.16 23.84 9.06
CA LEU A 130 -2.11 24.12 10.51
C LEU A 130 -3.49 24.30 11.15
N THR A 131 -4.45 24.87 10.43
CA THR A 131 -5.81 25.11 10.96
C THR A 131 -6.89 24.63 10.01
N LEU A 132 -8.09 24.45 10.55
CA LEU A 132 -9.27 24.06 9.78
C LEU A 132 -9.56 25.01 8.61
N GLY A 133 -9.42 26.32 8.80
CA GLY A 133 -9.57 27.31 7.73
C GLY A 133 -8.47 27.25 6.65
N HIS A 134 -7.27 26.77 6.99
CA HIS A 134 -6.23 26.51 5.97
C HIS A 134 -6.54 25.24 5.18
N PHE A 135 -7.16 24.24 5.81
CA PHE A 135 -7.63 23.05 5.12
C PHE A 135 -8.81 23.36 4.18
N GLU A 136 -9.76 24.19 4.59
CA GLU A 136 -10.86 24.63 3.71
C GLU A 136 -10.38 25.34 2.44
N LYS A 137 -9.31 26.12 2.56
CA LYS A 137 -8.70 26.89 1.46
C LYS A 137 -7.48 26.21 0.85
N LEU A 138 -7.33 24.89 1.06
CA LEU A 138 -6.19 24.17 0.55
C LEU A 138 -6.21 24.19 -0.98
N GLU A 139 -5.05 24.48 -1.56
CA GLU A 139 -4.82 24.43 -3.00
C GLU A 139 -4.80 22.98 -3.47
N ASP A 140 -5.37 22.74 -4.65
CA ASP A 140 -5.57 21.42 -5.22
C ASP A 140 -4.26 20.60 -5.35
N ILE A 141 -3.14 21.27 -5.64
CA ILE A 141 -1.79 20.65 -5.70
C ILE A 141 -1.40 20.11 -4.32
N LYS A 142 -1.63 20.87 -3.26
CA LYS A 142 -1.32 20.46 -1.89
C LYS A 142 -2.26 19.36 -1.42
N LEU A 143 -3.52 19.40 -1.87
CA LEU A 143 -4.50 18.36 -1.55
C LEU A 143 -4.07 17.03 -2.14
N TYR A 144 -3.64 17.03 -3.41
CA TYR A 144 -3.15 15.85 -4.08
C TYR A 144 -1.90 15.28 -3.41
N LYS A 145 -0.93 16.13 -3.06
CA LYS A 145 0.26 15.71 -2.28
C LYS A 145 -0.11 15.09 -0.94
N LEU A 146 -1.08 15.68 -0.24
CA LEU A 146 -1.54 15.19 1.06
C LEU A 146 -2.28 13.86 0.93
N ALA A 147 -3.13 13.72 -0.09
CA ALA A 147 -3.84 12.48 -0.39
C ALA A 147 -2.87 11.35 -0.75
N LYS A 148 -1.83 11.66 -1.53
CA LYS A 148 -0.75 10.73 -1.84
C LYS A 148 0.07 10.34 -0.62
N PHE A 149 0.40 11.29 0.25
CA PHE A 149 1.12 11.04 1.51
C PHE A 149 0.35 10.09 2.44
N TYR A 150 -0.97 10.17 2.47
CA TYR A 150 -1.83 9.28 3.25
C TYR A 150 -2.28 8.02 2.49
N GLU A 151 -1.76 7.78 1.28
CA GLU A 151 -2.08 6.62 0.44
C GLU A 151 -3.59 6.49 0.13
N LEU A 152 -4.29 7.62 0.07
CA LEU A 152 -5.73 7.67 -0.23
C LEU A 152 -6.03 7.62 -1.73
N LEU A 153 -5.00 7.78 -2.57
CA LEU A 153 -5.10 7.69 -4.02
C LEU A 153 -4.62 6.32 -4.50
N ALA A 154 -5.30 5.78 -5.50
CA ALA A 154 -4.78 4.64 -6.23
C ALA A 154 -3.43 5.02 -6.85
N PRO A 155 -2.41 4.15 -6.77
CA PRO A 155 -1.11 4.44 -7.38
C PRO A 155 -1.29 4.69 -8.87
N SER A 156 -0.74 5.80 -9.36
CA SER A 156 -0.78 6.15 -10.79
C SER A 156 -0.14 5.03 -11.61
N ILE A 157 -0.54 4.85 -12.87
CA ILE A 157 0.03 3.82 -13.77
C ILE A 157 1.57 3.98 -13.84
N LYS A 158 2.08 5.21 -13.78
CA LYS A 158 3.52 5.50 -13.74
C LYS A 158 4.19 5.12 -12.42
N GLU A 159 3.45 5.16 -11.32
CA GLU A 159 3.93 4.77 -10.01
C GLU A 159 3.89 3.25 -9.86
N GLN A 160 2.90 2.58 -10.46
CA GLN A 160 2.87 1.13 -10.60
C GLN A 160 4.07 0.63 -11.42
N GLU A 161 4.38 1.28 -12.54
CA GLU A 161 5.58 0.95 -13.33
C GLU A 161 6.88 1.17 -12.53
N LYS A 162 6.98 2.26 -11.76
CA LYS A 162 8.14 2.52 -10.89
C LYS A 162 8.22 1.58 -9.68
N PHE A 163 7.07 1.14 -9.16
CA PHE A 163 6.99 0.17 -8.08
C PHE A 163 7.35 -1.23 -8.58
N GLU A 164 6.95 -1.58 -9.80
CA GLU A 164 7.43 -2.78 -10.50
C GLU A 164 8.95 -2.70 -10.73
N GLU A 165 9.50 -1.55 -11.12
CA GLU A 165 10.93 -1.35 -11.29
C GLU A 165 11.72 -1.37 -9.95
N PHE A 166 11.10 -0.93 -8.85
CA PHE A 166 11.61 -1.07 -7.48
C PHE A 166 11.60 -2.54 -7.02
N LEU A 167 10.51 -3.28 -7.27
CA LEU A 167 10.39 -4.72 -7.00
C LEU A 167 11.38 -5.55 -7.83
N GLU A 168 11.73 -5.08 -9.04
CA GLU A 168 12.81 -5.63 -9.86
C GLU A 168 14.22 -5.31 -9.33
N GLY A 169 14.35 -4.52 -8.26
CA GLY A 169 15.61 -4.27 -7.56
C GLY A 169 16.54 -3.25 -8.22
N LYS A 170 16.01 -2.32 -9.03
CA LYS A 170 16.82 -1.31 -9.75
C LYS A 170 16.95 0.05 -9.06
N VAL A 171 16.19 0.32 -7.99
CA VAL A 171 16.23 1.62 -7.29
C VAL A 171 16.22 1.41 -5.78
N GLY A 172 17.11 2.11 -5.05
CA GLY A 172 17.40 1.85 -3.64
C GLY A 172 16.64 2.68 -2.61
N ASP A 173 15.88 3.71 -3.01
CA ASP A 173 15.13 4.54 -2.07
C ASP A 173 13.86 5.07 -2.74
N PHE A 174 12.69 4.71 -2.21
CA PHE A 174 11.40 5.21 -2.65
C PHE A 174 10.85 6.15 -1.57
N HIS A 175 11.21 7.44 -1.64
CA HIS A 175 10.61 8.46 -0.79
C HIS A 175 9.47 9.12 -1.59
N ILE A 176 8.22 8.82 -1.21
CA ILE A 176 6.98 9.36 -1.80
C ILE A 176 6.92 10.91 -1.75
N SER A 177 7.76 11.52 -0.91
CA SER A 177 7.89 12.95 -0.70
C SER A 177 8.57 13.74 -1.83
N GLU A 178 9.23 13.10 -2.81
CA GLU A 178 9.92 13.78 -3.92
C GLU A 178 9.24 13.55 -5.29
N THR A 179 7.92 13.74 -5.36
CA THR A 179 7.28 13.89 -6.68
C THR A 179 7.36 15.37 -7.10
N PRO A 180 8.03 15.72 -8.21
CA PRO A 180 8.14 17.11 -8.65
C PRO A 180 6.77 17.69 -8.98
N ASP A 181 6.54 18.94 -8.58
CA ASP A 181 5.27 19.67 -8.70
C ASP A 181 4.72 19.66 -10.14
N ASP A 182 5.60 19.64 -11.15
CA ASP A 182 5.27 19.59 -12.58
C ASP A 182 4.57 18.27 -13.03
N ASP A 183 4.81 17.16 -12.34
CA ASP A 183 4.14 15.89 -12.65
C ASP A 183 2.78 15.78 -11.94
N ILE A 184 2.67 16.37 -10.75
CA ILE A 184 1.40 16.50 -10.03
C ILE A 184 0.43 17.37 -10.81
N GLU A 185 0.87 18.50 -11.38
CA GLU A 185 0.02 19.35 -12.20
C GLU A 185 -0.52 18.67 -13.47
N LYS A 186 0.20 17.69 -14.03
CA LYS A 186 -0.26 16.93 -15.20
C LYS A 186 -1.34 15.91 -14.82
N GLU A 187 -1.17 15.26 -13.67
CA GLU A 187 -2.18 14.35 -13.12
C GLU A 187 -3.42 15.13 -12.66
N LEU A 188 -3.23 16.30 -12.04
CA LEU A 188 -4.31 17.21 -11.64
C LEU A 188 -5.17 17.67 -12.83
N LYS A 189 -4.56 17.89 -14.00
CA LYS A 189 -5.26 18.25 -15.25
C LYS A 189 -6.07 17.10 -15.84
N SER A 190 -5.72 15.84 -15.49
CA SER A 190 -6.48 14.66 -15.91
C SER A 190 -7.65 14.35 -14.98
N LEU A 191 -7.65 14.87 -13.75
CA LEU A 191 -8.76 14.74 -12.83
C LEU A 191 -9.87 15.76 -13.12
N SER A 192 -11.10 15.28 -13.01
CA SER A 192 -12.30 16.10 -12.99
C SER A 192 -12.46 16.82 -11.64
N LYS A 193 -13.28 17.88 -11.62
CA LYS A 193 -13.56 18.62 -10.38
C LYS A 193 -14.31 17.78 -9.34
N GLU A 194 -15.11 16.83 -9.78
CA GLU A 194 -15.86 15.91 -8.91
C GLU A 194 -14.89 14.94 -8.20
N GLU A 195 -13.92 14.37 -8.92
CA GLU A 195 -12.88 13.52 -8.33
C GLU A 195 -12.03 14.31 -7.32
N LEU A 196 -11.78 15.59 -7.56
CA LEU A 196 -11.01 16.41 -6.63
C LEU A 196 -11.79 16.72 -5.33
N ASP A 197 -13.10 16.90 -5.42
CA ASP A 197 -13.97 17.05 -4.26
C ASP A 197 -14.10 15.73 -3.47
N ASP A 198 -14.13 14.59 -4.16
CA ASP A 198 -14.09 13.26 -3.53
C ASP A 198 -12.77 13.04 -2.78
N ILE A 199 -11.63 13.37 -3.40
CA ILE A 199 -10.31 13.31 -2.75
C ILE A 199 -10.28 14.23 -1.52
N PHE A 200 -10.85 15.43 -1.61
CA PHE A 200 -10.96 16.33 -0.46
C PHE A 200 -11.74 15.68 0.69
N ASN A 201 -12.87 15.05 0.37
CA ASN A 201 -13.74 14.39 1.34
C ASN A 201 -13.06 13.16 1.97
N ASP A 202 -12.29 12.40 1.20
CA ASP A 202 -11.53 11.25 1.70
C ASP A 202 -10.39 11.67 2.62
N VAL A 203 -9.65 12.72 2.26
CA VAL A 203 -8.63 13.32 3.14
C VAL A 203 -9.27 13.87 4.41
N ALA A 204 -10.40 14.58 4.30
CA ALA A 204 -11.13 15.10 5.45
C ALA A 204 -11.59 13.96 6.39
N ARG A 205 -12.12 12.88 5.82
CA ARG A 205 -12.56 11.69 6.57
C ARG A 205 -11.38 10.99 7.24
N TYR A 206 -10.25 10.86 6.56
CA TYR A 206 -9.04 10.27 7.11
C TYR A 206 -8.52 11.07 8.31
N LEU A 207 -8.53 12.40 8.20
CA LEU A 207 -8.09 13.31 9.27
C LEU A 207 -9.13 13.45 10.39
N GLY A 208 -10.38 13.03 10.17
CA GLY A 208 -11.49 13.15 11.13
C GLY A 208 -12.16 14.53 11.13
N ILE A 209 -12.03 15.29 10.05
CA ILE A 209 -12.57 16.64 9.91
C ILE A 209 -14.01 16.56 9.40
N ARG A 210 -14.89 17.45 9.87
CA ARG A 210 -16.31 17.47 9.50
C ARG A 210 -16.62 18.22 8.20
N VAL A 211 -15.68 19.04 7.74
CA VAL A 211 -15.78 19.83 6.52
C VAL A 211 -15.83 18.92 5.30
N ARG A 212 -16.74 19.20 4.36
CA ARG A 212 -16.89 18.49 3.10
C ARG A 212 -17.05 19.47 1.94
N ARG A 213 -16.59 19.08 0.75
CA ARG A 213 -16.86 19.79 -0.52
C ARG A 213 -17.87 18.97 -1.35
N GLY A 214 -18.62 19.63 -2.22
CA GLY A 214 -19.54 18.97 -3.17
C GLY A 214 -20.82 18.36 -2.59
N THR A 215 -21.18 18.61 -1.32
CA THR A 215 -22.43 18.10 -0.73
C THR A 215 -23.53 19.18 -0.68
N ASP A 216 -24.28 19.27 -1.79
CA ASP A 216 -25.66 19.78 -1.83
C ASP A 216 -26.70 18.71 -1.41
N ILE A 217 -26.27 17.65 -0.70
CA ILE A 217 -27.17 16.58 -0.26
C ILE A 217 -26.94 16.28 1.23
N CYS A 218 -28.03 16.50 1.96
CA CYS A 218 -28.29 16.34 3.39
C CYS A 218 -27.79 15.04 4.03
#